data_AF-A0A852RD44-F1
#
_entry.id   AF-A0A852RD44-F1
#
_cell.length_a   1.000
_cell.length_b   1.000
_cell.length_c   1.000
_cell.angle_alpha   90.00
_cell.angle_beta   90.00
_cell.angle_gamma   90.00
#
_symmetry.space_group_name_H-M   'P 1'
#
loop_
_entity.id
_entity.type
_entity.pdbx_description
1 polymer ?
#
loop_
_entity_poly.entity_id
_entity_poly.type
_entity_poly.pdbx_seq_one_letter_code
_entity_poly.pdbx_strand_id
1 'polypeptide(L)'
;MGPRSIWVGGDDTFMVNGQRVPYIRNSRHEAVRAGRLLTEHVGFPVTALGVIAVMGAQKGFKVKRQPEDGAVVVVPRRRISQYVGNLPQRLVEREIAAIYDAARRSTTWR
;
A
#
# COMPACT_ATOMS: atom_id res chain seq x y z
N MET A 1 3.96 6.85 -22.36
CA MET A 1 4.35 5.66 -21.57
C MET A 1 3.87 4.43 -22.34
N GLY A 2 4.76 3.52 -22.77
CA GLY A 2 4.33 2.33 -23.52
C GLY A 2 3.51 1.34 -22.69
N PRO A 3 2.73 0.44 -23.32
CA PRO A 3 1.91 -0.53 -22.60
C PRO A 3 2.80 -1.44 -21.73
N ARG A 4 2.39 -1.70 -20.48
CA ARG A 4 3.13 -2.56 -19.56
C ARG A 4 2.38 -3.84 -19.20
N SER A 5 3.11 -4.93 -19.04
CA SER A 5 2.65 -6.16 -18.39
C SER A 5 3.15 -6.19 -16.95
N ILE A 6 2.28 -6.64 -16.04
CA ILE A 6 2.55 -6.71 -14.61
C ILE A 6 2.27 -8.13 -14.14
N TRP A 7 3.24 -8.68 -13.40
CA TRP A 7 3.10 -10.00 -12.79
C TRP A 7 3.58 -9.96 -11.33
N VAL A 8 2.78 -10.53 -10.43
CA VAL A 8 3.09 -10.59 -8.99
C VAL A 8 3.10 -12.04 -8.52
N GLY A 9 4.15 -12.43 -7.81
CA GLY A 9 4.44 -13.81 -7.44
C GLY A 9 4.62 -14.07 -5.94
N GLY A 10 4.03 -13.26 -5.07
CA GLY A 10 4.20 -13.37 -3.62
C GLY A 10 5.17 -12.33 -3.07
N ASP A 11 5.88 -12.67 -1.99
CA ASP A 11 6.43 -11.71 -1.04
C ASP A 11 7.37 -10.66 -1.61
N ASP A 12 8.24 -11.01 -2.57
CA ASP A 12 9.20 -10.03 -3.11
C ASP A 12 9.24 -10.02 -4.63
N THR A 13 8.24 -10.61 -5.28
CA THR A 13 8.25 -10.73 -6.73
C THR A 13 7.20 -9.84 -7.35
N PHE A 14 7.65 -8.66 -7.79
CA PHE A 14 6.90 -7.77 -8.65
C PHE A 14 7.67 -7.61 -9.96
N MET A 15 7.03 -7.96 -11.07
CA MET A 15 7.62 -7.92 -12.40
C MET A 15 6.91 -6.88 -13.26
N VAL A 16 7.69 -6.05 -13.96
CA VAL A 16 7.23 -5.10 -14.97
C VAL A 16 7.90 -5.47 -16.29
N ASN A 17 7.12 -5.83 -17.32
CA ASN A 17 7.66 -6.24 -18.62
C ASN A 17 8.76 -7.31 -18.52
N GLY A 18 8.62 -8.27 -17.60
CA GLY A 18 9.61 -9.34 -17.40
C GLY A 18 10.83 -8.96 -16.56
N GLN A 19 10.93 -7.73 -16.07
CA GLN A 19 12.00 -7.30 -15.16
C GLN A 19 11.49 -7.20 -13.73
N ARG A 20 12.26 -7.75 -12.78
CA ARG A 20 11.95 -7.65 -11.34
C ARG A 20 12.23 -6.25 -10.84
N VAL A 21 11.30 -5.70 -10.07
CA VAL A 21 11.41 -4.39 -9.43
C VAL A 21 11.11 -4.50 -7.92
N PRO A 22 11.71 -3.66 -7.07
CA PRO A 22 11.67 -3.83 -5.61
C PRO A 22 10.40 -3.24 -4.96
N TYR A 23 9.30 -3.05 -5.70
CA TYR A 23 8.16 -2.28 -5.21
C TYR A 23 7.50 -2.84 -3.95
N ILE A 24 7.44 -4.16 -3.78
CA ILE A 24 6.83 -4.76 -2.58
C ILE A 24 7.70 -4.49 -1.35
N ARG A 25 9.00 -4.80 -1.42
CA ARG A 25 9.97 -4.49 -0.36
C ARG A 25 9.96 -3.00 0.01
N ASN A 26 10.01 -2.11 -0.98
CA ASN A 26 10.00 -0.67 -0.73
C ASN A 26 8.68 -0.24 -0.07
N SER A 27 7.55 -0.77 -0.52
CA SER A 27 6.24 -0.46 0.07
C SER A 27 6.11 -0.93 1.50
N ARG A 28 6.73 -2.06 1.87
CA ARG A 28 6.81 -2.50 3.27
C ARG A 28 7.56 -1.48 4.12
N HIS A 29 8.75 -1.07 3.68
CA HIS A 29 9.55 -0.09 4.40
C HIS A 29 8.80 1.23 4.58
N GLU A 30 8.14 1.72 3.53
CA GLU A 30 7.33 2.94 3.62
C GLU A 30 6.10 2.77 4.53
N ALA A 31 5.43 1.61 4.53
CA ALA A 31 4.31 1.34 5.43
C ALA A 31 4.76 1.36 6.90
N VAL A 32 5.87 0.68 7.23
CA VAL A 32 6.45 0.70 8.58
C VAL A 32 6.83 2.13 8.99
N ARG A 33 7.50 2.87 8.09
CA ARG A 33 7.89 4.26 8.35
C ARG A 33 6.69 5.16 8.58
N ALA A 34 5.66 5.08 7.73
CA ALA A 34 4.45 5.87 7.85
C ALA A 34 3.69 5.57 9.15
N GLY A 35 3.52 4.29 9.50
CA GLY A 35 2.90 3.88 10.76
C GLY A 35 3.63 4.44 11.98
N ARG A 36 4.97 4.39 11.97
CA ARG A 36 5.81 4.97 13.03
C ARG A 36 5.60 6.49 13.15
N LEU A 37 5.74 7.24 12.05
CA LEU A 37 5.60 8.69 12.07
C LEU A 37 4.20 9.15 12.52
N LEU A 38 3.15 8.45 12.09
CA LEU A 38 1.79 8.73 12.54
C LEU A 38 1.62 8.42 14.02
N THR A 39 2.13 7.27 14.49
CA THR A 39 2.11 6.88 15.92
C THR A 39 2.74 7.97 16.80
N GLU A 40 3.92 8.48 16.40
CA GLU A 40 4.62 9.55 17.11
C GLU A 40 3.78 10.85 17.18
N HIS A 41 3.00 11.16 16.13
CA HIS A 41 2.19 12.38 16.08
C HIS A 41 0.87 12.27 16.84
N VAL A 42 0.23 11.10 16.85
CA VAL A 42 -1.12 10.93 17.41
C VAL A 42 -1.13 10.36 18.83
N GLY A 43 0.00 9.81 19.30
CA GLY A 43 0.16 9.30 20.66
C GLY A 43 -0.49 7.93 20.92
N PHE A 44 -0.90 7.22 19.87
CA PHE A 44 -1.41 5.84 19.95
C PHE A 44 -0.91 5.01 18.76
N PRO A 45 -0.86 3.67 18.86
CA PRO A 45 -0.32 2.82 17.79
C PRO A 45 -1.10 2.94 16.47
N VAL A 46 -0.39 3.23 15.38
CA VAL A 46 -0.94 3.28 14.02
C VAL A 46 -0.18 2.28 13.13
N THR A 47 -0.89 1.31 12.56
CA THR A 47 -0.35 0.42 11.55
C THR A 47 -0.79 0.88 10.17
N ALA A 48 0.16 1.13 9.27
CA ALA A 48 -0.14 1.42 7.87
C ALA A 48 -0.06 0.16 7.01
N LEU A 49 -0.95 0.06 6.03
CA LEU A 49 -0.93 -0.96 4.99
C LEU A 49 -0.33 -0.37 3.71
N GLY A 50 0.69 -1.02 3.14
CA GLY A 50 1.22 -0.64 1.85
C GLY A 50 0.26 -1.03 0.73
N VAL A 51 -0.16 -0.07 -0.10
CA VAL A 51 -1.06 -0.34 -1.25
C VAL A 51 -0.34 -0.01 -2.55
N ILE A 52 0.02 -1.04 -3.32
CA ILE A 52 0.54 -0.86 -4.68
C ILE A 52 -0.64 -0.82 -5.65
N ALA A 53 -1.02 0.40 -6.02
CA ALA A 53 -2.04 0.70 -7.01
C ALA A 53 -1.46 0.64 -8.43
N VAL A 54 -1.73 -0.44 -9.15
CA VAL A 54 -1.20 -0.61 -10.50
C VAL A 54 -1.99 0.19 -11.53
N MET A 55 -1.29 1.11 -12.19
CA MET A 55 -1.76 1.94 -13.31
C MET A 55 -1.24 1.40 -14.65
N GLY A 56 -2.04 1.50 -15.72
CA GLY A 56 -1.54 1.34 -17.10
C GLY A 56 -1.02 -0.06 -17.48
N ALA A 57 -1.46 -1.13 -16.79
CA ALA A 57 -1.10 -2.51 -17.10
C ALA A 57 -1.85 -3.09 -18.32
N GLN A 58 -1.86 -2.36 -19.44
CA GLN A 58 -2.67 -2.64 -20.63
C GLN A 58 -2.25 -3.95 -21.35
N LYS A 59 -0.99 -4.37 -21.22
CA LYS A 59 -0.51 -5.66 -21.78
C LYS A 59 -0.80 -6.85 -20.85
N GLY A 60 -1.37 -6.62 -19.67
CA GLY A 60 -1.79 -7.67 -18.75
C GLY A 60 -1.43 -7.34 -17.30
N PHE A 61 -2.31 -7.75 -16.39
CA PHE A 61 -2.11 -7.68 -14.94
C PHE A 61 -2.44 -9.04 -14.33
N LYS A 62 -1.44 -9.72 -13.78
CA LYS A 62 -1.60 -11.04 -13.17
C LYS A 62 -0.99 -11.07 -11.77
N VAL A 63 -1.83 -11.26 -10.76
CA VAL A 63 -1.38 -11.57 -9.40
C VAL A 63 -1.55 -13.08 -9.22
N LYS A 64 -0.44 -13.83 -9.22
CA LYS A 64 -0.48 -15.26 -8.89
C LYS A 64 -0.59 -15.49 -7.39
N ARG A 65 0.09 -14.65 -6.60
CA ARG A 65 0.04 -14.65 -5.14
C ARG A 65 0.26 -13.23 -4.63
N GLN A 66 -0.52 -12.80 -3.65
CA GLN A 66 -0.24 -11.57 -2.91
C GLN A 66 0.92 -11.80 -1.93
N PRO A 67 1.59 -10.73 -1.46
CA PRO A 67 2.43 -10.83 -0.27
C PRO A 67 1.66 -11.48 0.90
N GLU A 68 2.26 -12.47 1.54
CA GLU A 68 1.62 -13.33 2.55
C GLU A 68 1.52 -12.66 3.92
N ASP A 69 2.47 -11.78 4.23
CA ASP A 69 2.52 -11.03 5.51
C ASP A 69 1.36 -10.05 5.70
N GLY A 70 0.57 -9.77 4.66
CA GLY A 70 -0.53 -8.81 4.70
C GLY A 70 -0.09 -7.36 4.93
N ALA A 71 1.21 -7.07 4.92
CA ALA A 71 1.75 -5.72 5.10
C ALA A 71 1.70 -4.89 3.80
N VAL A 72 1.61 -5.57 2.65
CA VAL A 72 1.44 -4.96 1.33
C VAL A 72 0.39 -5.70 0.53
N VAL A 73 -0.44 -4.95 -0.19
CA VAL A 73 -1.37 -5.48 -1.19
C VAL A 73 -1.07 -4.90 -2.57
N VAL A 74 -1.15 -5.73 -3.61
CA VAL A 74 -1.10 -5.26 -5.00
C VAL A 74 -2.49 -5.36 -5.62
N VAL A 75 -3.04 -4.23 -6.07
CA VAL A 75 -4.37 -4.18 -6.69
C VAL A 75 -4.35 -3.32 -7.96
N PRO A 76 -5.19 -3.63 -8.96
CA PRO A 76 -5.40 -2.71 -10.06
C PRO A 76 -6.12 -1.46 -9.53
N ARG A 77 -5.80 -0.27 -10.03
CA ARG A 77 -6.37 1.02 -9.57
C ARG A 77 -7.89 1.02 -9.39
N ARG A 78 -8.61 0.37 -10.31
CA ARG A 78 -10.08 0.27 -10.32
C ARG A 78 -10.66 -0.53 -9.15
N ARG A 79 -9.86 -1.33 -8.45
CA ARG A 79 -10.29 -2.15 -7.30
C ARG A 79 -9.85 -1.61 -5.94
N ILE A 80 -9.18 -0.45 -5.89
CA ILE A 80 -8.74 0.12 -4.60
C ILE A 80 -9.94 0.38 -3.68
N SER A 81 -10.98 1.08 -4.16
CA SER A 81 -12.14 1.41 -3.34
C SER A 81 -12.83 0.16 -2.81
N GLN A 82 -12.99 -0.87 -3.66
CA GLN A 82 -13.54 -2.16 -3.26
C GLN A 82 -12.65 -2.85 -2.20
N TYR A 83 -11.33 -2.86 -2.41
CA TYR A 83 -10.40 -3.49 -1.48
C TYR A 83 -10.44 -2.80 -0.10
N VAL A 84 -10.29 -1.48 -0.07
CA VAL A 84 -10.31 -0.69 1.17
C VAL A 84 -11.66 -0.79 1.88
N GLY A 85 -12.77 -0.76 1.14
CA GLY A 85 -14.12 -0.92 1.70
C GLY A 85 -14.39 -2.29 2.32
N ASN A 86 -13.66 -3.33 1.92
CA ASN A 86 -13.77 -4.67 2.48
C ASN A 86 -12.83 -4.93 3.66
N LEU A 87 -11.98 -3.97 4.03
CA LEU A 87 -11.12 -4.11 5.20
C LEU A 87 -11.97 -4.01 6.49
N PRO A 88 -11.63 -4.78 7.53
CA PRO A 88 -12.29 -4.66 8.83
C PRO A 88 -12.20 -3.23 9.36
N GLN A 89 -13.31 -2.69 9.84
CA GLN A 89 -13.31 -1.42 10.56
C GLN A 89 -12.69 -1.64 11.95
N ARG A 90 -11.55 -0.99 12.19
CA ARG A 90 -10.77 -1.13 13.45
C ARG A 90 -10.63 0.18 14.22
N LEU A 91 -10.81 1.31 13.55
CA LEU A 91 -10.60 2.63 14.12
C LEU A 91 -11.93 3.26 14.47
N VAL A 92 -11.99 3.95 15.62
CA VAL A 92 -13.12 4.81 15.96
C VAL A 92 -12.98 6.18 15.30
N GLU A 93 -14.08 6.93 15.21
CA GLU A 93 -14.11 8.24 14.54
C GLU A 93 -13.04 9.22 15.06
N ARG A 94 -12.81 9.25 16.37
CA ARG A 94 -11.74 10.07 17.00
C ARG A 94 -10.35 9.71 16.47
N GLU A 95 -10.05 8.42 16.32
CA GLU A 95 -8.77 7.95 15.83
C GLU A 95 -8.60 8.26 14.34
N ILE A 96 -9.67 8.10 13.56
CA ILE A 96 -9.70 8.46 12.13
C ILE A 96 -9.38 9.95 11.97
N ALA A 97 -10.05 10.82 12.73
CA ALA A 97 -9.82 12.27 12.66
C ALA A 97 -8.38 12.63 13.03
N ALA A 98 -7.85 12.08 14.12
CA ALA A 98 -6.47 12.34 14.56
C ALA A 98 -5.42 11.87 13.53
N ILE A 99 -5.58 10.66 12.97
CA ILE A 99 -4.69 10.13 11.94
C ILE A 99 -4.77 10.98 10.67
N TYR A 100 -5.98 11.35 10.24
CA TYR A 100 -6.20 12.16 9.05
C TYR A 100 -5.55 13.54 9.18
N ASP A 101 -5.71 14.20 10.33
CA ASP A 101 -5.14 15.52 10.59
C ASP A 101 -3.62 15.50 10.71
N ALA A 102 -3.02 14.44 11.24
CA ALA A 102 -1.58 14.23 11.19
C ALA A 102 -1.11 14.01 9.75
N ALA A 103 -1.75 13.09 9.01
CA ALA A 103 -1.34 12.69 7.67
C ALA A 103 -1.36 13.84 6.63
N ARG A 104 -2.23 14.84 6.78
CA ARG A 104 -2.27 16.00 5.87
C ARG A 104 -1.17 17.03 6.11
N ARG A 105 -0.42 16.96 7.22
CA ARG A 105 0.63 17.93 7.53
C ARG A 105 1.93 17.50 6.86
N SER A 106 2.51 18.35 6.01
CA SER A 106 3.80 18.06 5.37
C SER A 106 4.90 17.78 6.39
N THR A 107 4.85 18.44 7.55
CA THR A 107 5.81 18.26 8.65
C THR A 107 5.81 16.89 9.30
N THR A 108 4.77 16.07 9.06
CA THR A 108 4.68 14.69 9.55
C THR A 108 5.60 13.76 8.76
N TRP A 109 5.85 14.07 7.49
CA TRP A 109 6.62 13.23 6.57
C TRP A 109 8.07 13.74 6.47
N ARG A 110 8.91 13.37 7.44
CA ARG A 110 10.34 13.70 7.47
C ARG A 110 11.18 12.50 7.06
#